data_AF-A0A8S8YQ63-F1
#
_entry.id   AF-A0A8S8YQ63-F1
#
_cell.length_a   1.000
_cell.length_b   1.000
_cell.length_c   1.000
_cell.angle_alpha   90.00
_cell.angle_beta   90.00
_cell.angle_gamma   90.00
#
_symmetry.space_group_name_H-M   'P 1'
#
loop_
_entity.id
_entity.type
_entity.pdbx_description
1 polymer ?
#
loop_
_entity_poly.entity_id
_entity_poly.type
_entity_poly.pdbx_seq_one_letter_code
_entity_poly.pdbx_strand_id
1 'polypeptide(L)'
;MLGLGDVGLADFHGGRIRISRPRLHSALFPAKCEFPAIRDLASVAHDLSRAFYETESDLDIVELRSSLIEGWRSSAPENWSSDWVLYSHRGGLAIWEYEQCLLDVIEAVSHQSGAPQPATNLISYVPRYQKRMFNNRTFGALSMMAGSIGVFSLISSFPPSAGRSPSLLQA
;
A
#
# COMPACT_ATOMS: atom_id res chain seq x y z
N MET A 1 21.82 -0.10 -9.76
CA MET A 1 20.73 0.17 -8.80
C MET A 1 21.28 1.08 -7.74
N LEU A 2 20.82 2.33 -7.67
CA LEU A 2 21.13 3.25 -6.58
C LEU A 2 20.03 3.10 -5.53
N GLY A 3 20.35 2.50 -4.40
CA GLY A 3 19.54 2.49 -3.19
C GLY A 3 20.47 2.81 -2.04
N LEU A 4 20.05 3.66 -1.11
CA LEU A 4 20.89 4.06 0.01
C LEU A 4 21.06 2.91 1.03
N GLY A 5 20.24 1.88 0.89
CA GLY A 5 20.06 0.85 1.91
C GLY A 5 18.89 1.23 2.80
N ASP A 6 18.52 0.36 3.74
CA ASP A 6 17.51 0.69 4.75
C ASP A 6 18.06 1.80 5.66
N VAL A 7 17.87 3.04 5.24
CA VAL A 7 18.35 4.23 5.92
C VAL A 7 17.20 4.75 6.78
N GLY A 8 17.46 4.83 8.08
CA GLY A 8 16.48 5.32 9.03
C GLY A 8 16.73 6.76 9.46
N LEU A 9 15.69 7.38 10.00
CA LEU A 9 15.77 8.70 10.62
C LEU A 9 16.00 8.51 12.12
N ALA A 10 17.08 9.08 12.66
CA ALA A 10 17.39 9.00 14.08
C ALA A 10 16.75 10.15 14.88
N ASP A 11 17.06 11.40 14.49
CA ASP A 11 16.64 12.59 15.23
C ASP A 11 16.88 13.86 14.39
N PHE A 12 16.25 14.97 14.78
CA PHE A 12 16.48 16.32 14.25
C PHE A 12 17.24 17.16 15.28
N HIS A 13 18.47 17.57 14.96
CA HIS A 13 19.28 18.38 15.86
C HIS A 13 19.88 19.60 15.15
N GLY A 14 19.54 20.81 15.62
CA GLY A 14 20.12 22.06 15.11
C GLY A 14 19.90 22.29 13.61
N GLY A 15 18.72 21.95 13.09
CA GLY A 15 18.40 22.07 11.65
C GLY A 15 19.06 21.01 10.76
N ARG A 16 19.67 19.97 11.34
CA ARG A 16 20.24 18.83 10.62
C ARG A 16 19.46 17.57 10.93
N ILE A 17 19.28 16.73 9.91
CA ILE A 17 18.66 15.41 10.04
C ILE A 17 19.77 14.41 10.34
N ARG A 18 19.69 13.73 11.48
CA ARG A 18 20.59 12.63 11.79
C ARG A 18 20.00 11.34 11.25
N ILE A 19 20.80 10.67 10.42
CA ILE A 19 20.47 9.37 9.85
C ILE A 19 20.94 8.26 10.81
N SER A 20 20.07 7.29 11.10
CA SER A 20 20.38 6.15 11.96
C SER A 20 21.13 5.05 11.19
N ARG A 21 21.71 4.11 11.94
CA ARG A 21 22.27 2.90 11.33
C ARG A 21 21.13 2.07 10.71
N PRO A 22 21.41 1.34 9.62
CA PRO A 22 20.45 0.36 9.11
C PRO A 22 20.02 -0.61 10.21
N ARG A 23 18.76 -1.01 10.19
CA ARG A 23 18.20 -1.90 11.21
C ARG A 23 18.85 -3.29 11.14
N LEU A 24 18.82 -4.02 12.26
CA LEU A 24 19.45 -5.35 12.35
C LEU A 24 18.93 -6.31 11.29
N HIS A 25 17.64 -6.25 10.98
CA HIS A 25 17.03 -7.10 9.96
C HIS A 25 17.63 -6.88 8.56
N SER A 26 18.05 -5.66 8.25
CA SER A 26 18.68 -5.30 6.97
C SER A 26 20.11 -5.84 6.84
N ALA A 27 20.76 -6.19 7.96
CA ALA A 27 22.04 -6.89 7.98
C ALA A 27 21.88 -8.41 7.85
N LEU A 28 20.75 -8.98 8.28
CA LEU A 28 20.48 -10.41 8.26
C LEU A 28 20.01 -10.90 6.89
N PHE A 29 19.18 -10.11 6.20
CA PHE A 29 18.63 -10.45 4.89
C PHE A 29 18.88 -9.32 3.90
N PRO A 30 19.79 -9.48 2.91
CA PRO A 30 19.96 -8.48 1.87
C PRO A 30 18.66 -8.37 1.09
N ALA A 31 18.06 -7.17 1.10
CA ALA A 31 16.77 -6.97 0.46
C ALA A 31 16.88 -7.10 -1.07
N LYS A 32 16.21 -8.10 -1.63
CA LYS A 32 15.91 -8.17 -3.06
C LYS A 32 14.60 -7.44 -3.30
N CYS A 33 14.69 -6.17 -3.68
CA CYS A 33 13.54 -5.31 -3.93
C CYS A 33 13.57 -4.80 -5.36
N GLU A 34 12.43 -4.84 -6.05
CA GLU A 34 12.27 -4.24 -7.38
C GLU A 34 12.30 -2.71 -7.34
N PHE A 35 11.91 -2.11 -6.20
CA PHE A 35 11.78 -0.67 -5.98
C PHE A 35 12.52 -0.20 -4.71
N PRO A 36 13.86 -0.29 -4.66
CA PRO A 36 14.64 0.01 -3.45
C PRO A 36 14.41 1.43 -2.93
N ALA A 37 14.26 2.42 -3.81
CA ALA A 37 14.04 3.81 -3.43
C ALA A 37 12.71 4.04 -2.67
N ILE A 38 11.64 3.31 -3.04
CA ILE A 38 10.33 3.45 -2.38
C ILE A 38 10.34 2.79 -1.01
N ARG A 39 11.05 1.68 -0.89
CA ARG A 39 11.29 1.04 0.39
C ARG A 39 12.08 1.96 1.33
N ASP A 40 13.11 2.64 0.82
CA ASP A 40 13.88 3.62 1.60
C ASP A 40 13.01 4.85 1.97
N LEU A 41 12.06 5.27 1.12
CA LEU A 41 11.07 6.28 1.48
C LEU A 41 10.11 5.78 2.59
N ALA A 42 9.73 4.50 2.54
CA ALA A 42 8.86 3.88 3.52
C ALA A 42 9.53 3.75 4.90
N SER A 43 10.83 3.42 4.94
CA SER A 43 11.59 3.38 6.20
C SER A 43 11.64 4.76 6.86
N VAL A 44 11.85 5.81 6.07
CA VAL A 44 11.84 7.20 6.55
C VAL A 44 10.44 7.62 7.03
N ALA A 45 9.38 7.27 6.31
CA ALA A 45 8.00 7.57 6.73
C ALA A 45 7.60 6.84 8.02
N HIS A 46 8.07 5.60 8.19
CA HIS A 46 7.89 4.82 9.42
C HIS A 46 8.62 5.47 10.59
N ASP A 47 9.89 5.84 10.40
CA ASP A 47 10.69 6.47 11.45
C ASP A 47 10.17 7.85 11.83
N LEU A 48 9.65 8.63 10.87
CA LEU A 48 8.94 9.87 11.14
C LEU A 48 7.74 9.64 12.06
N SER A 49 6.97 8.57 11.81
CA SER A 49 5.83 8.20 12.64
C SER A 49 6.25 7.78 14.04
N ARG A 50 7.39 7.10 14.18
CA ARG A 50 7.95 6.74 15.49
C ARG A 50 8.44 7.97 16.24
N ALA A 51 9.25 8.81 15.61
CA ALA A 51 9.75 10.04 16.22
C ALA A 51 8.61 10.95 16.66
N PHE A 52 7.55 11.04 15.86
CA PHE A 52 6.31 11.72 16.23
C PHE A 52 5.57 11.06 17.39
N TYR A 53 5.55 9.73 17.49
CA TYR A 53 4.93 9.04 18.63
C TYR A 53 5.72 9.24 19.94
N GLU A 54 7.04 9.31 19.85
CA GLU A 54 7.94 9.55 20.99
C GLU A 54 7.95 11.02 21.42
N THR A 55 7.70 11.94 20.49
CA THR A 55 7.66 13.38 20.74
C THR A 55 6.23 13.81 20.95
N GLU A 56 5.85 14.30 22.13
CA GLU A 56 4.53 14.92 22.36
C GLU A 56 4.42 16.28 21.64
N SER A 57 4.41 16.25 20.30
CA SER A 57 4.36 17.43 19.44
C SER A 57 2.91 17.82 19.12
N ASP A 58 2.63 19.11 19.08
CA ASP A 58 1.35 19.67 18.61
C ASP A 58 1.20 19.64 17.07
N LEU A 59 2.22 19.18 16.35
CA LEU A 59 2.18 19.09 14.89
C LEU A 59 1.24 17.98 14.40
N ASP A 60 0.66 18.14 13.22
CA ASP A 60 -0.13 17.09 12.60
C ASP A 60 0.78 16.12 11.84
N ILE A 61 0.77 14.84 12.25
CA ILE A 61 1.49 13.77 11.56
C ILE A 61 1.06 13.62 10.09
N VAL A 62 -0.20 13.94 9.75
CA VAL A 62 -0.68 13.88 8.37
C VAL A 62 0.00 14.95 7.52
N GLU A 63 0.15 16.17 8.05
CA GLU A 63 0.84 17.26 7.37
C GLU A 63 2.33 16.97 7.19
N LEU A 64 2.99 16.43 8.22
CA LEU A 64 4.40 16.03 8.16
C LEU A 64 4.64 14.96 7.09
N ARG A 65 3.79 13.93 7.06
CA ARG A 65 3.88 12.84 6.07
C ARG A 65 3.56 13.31 4.66
N SER A 66 2.60 14.22 4.50
CA SER A 66 2.28 14.81 3.20
C SER A 66 3.45 15.63 2.68
N SER A 67 4.06 16.45 3.53
CA SER A 67 5.25 17.25 3.21
C SER A 67 6.46 16.37 2.83
N LEU A 68 6.65 15.24 3.51
CA LEU A 68 7.67 14.26 3.15
C LEU A 68 7.45 13.69 1.73
N ILE A 69 6.22 13.31 1.41
CA ILE A 69 5.87 12.74 0.09
C ILE A 69 5.99 13.82 -1.00
N GLU A 70 5.57 15.05 -0.74
CA GLU A 70 5.71 16.20 -1.65
C GLU A 70 7.19 16.51 -1.92
N GLY A 71 8.01 16.50 -0.86
CA GLY A 71 9.46 16.67 -0.94
C GLY A 71 10.12 15.56 -1.76
N TRP A 72 9.68 14.31 -1.59
CA TRP A 72 10.12 13.20 -2.44
C TRP A 72 9.72 13.40 -3.89
N ARG A 73 8.46 13.76 -4.16
CA ARG A 73 7.96 13.97 -5.53
C ARG A 73 8.72 15.05 -6.29
N SER A 74 9.07 16.14 -5.61
CA SER A 74 9.76 17.28 -6.22
C SER A 74 11.25 17.02 -6.51
N SER A 75 11.86 16.05 -5.85
CA SER A 75 13.31 15.78 -5.94
C SER A 75 13.67 14.44 -6.58
N ALA A 76 12.81 13.43 -6.48
CA ALA A 76 13.04 12.11 -7.02
C ALA A 76 12.77 12.07 -8.54
N PRO A 77 13.48 11.22 -9.30
CA PRO A 77 13.23 11.06 -10.72
C PRO A 77 11.82 10.50 -10.97
N GLU A 78 11.26 10.81 -12.15
CA GLU A 78 9.85 10.54 -12.50
C GLU A 78 9.44 9.07 -12.34
N ASN A 79 10.37 8.15 -12.59
CA ASN A 79 10.16 6.72 -12.41
C ASN A 79 9.90 6.29 -10.95
N TRP A 80 10.24 7.13 -9.96
CA TRP A 80 10.05 6.87 -8.52
C TRP A 80 9.11 7.87 -7.83
N SER A 81 8.65 8.90 -8.53
CA SER A 81 7.71 9.89 -8.01
C SER A 81 6.30 9.78 -8.61
N SER A 82 6.10 8.93 -9.62
CA SER A 82 4.78 8.73 -10.23
C SER A 82 3.71 8.23 -9.26
N ASP A 83 2.46 8.62 -9.50
CA ASP A 83 1.29 8.16 -8.73
C ASP A 83 1.16 6.63 -8.74
N TRP A 84 1.55 5.99 -9.83
CA TRP A 84 1.48 4.53 -9.96
C TRP A 84 2.40 3.81 -8.97
N VAL A 85 3.55 4.40 -8.67
CA VAL A 85 4.54 3.85 -7.75
C VAL A 85 4.17 4.16 -6.29
N LEU A 86 3.70 5.37 -6.01
CA LEU A 86 3.34 5.81 -4.65
C LEU A 86 1.99 5.25 -4.19
N TYR A 87 0.98 5.30 -5.05
CA TYR A 87 -0.43 5.03 -4.75
C TYR A 87 -1.00 3.87 -5.56
N SER A 88 -0.17 2.89 -5.93
CA SER A 88 -0.65 1.72 -6.64
C SER A 88 -1.89 1.16 -5.92
N HIS A 89 -2.98 0.91 -6.67
CA HIS A 89 -4.25 0.34 -6.18
C HIS A 89 -4.11 -1.04 -5.48
N ARG A 90 -2.86 -1.52 -5.35
CA ARG A 90 -2.43 -2.80 -4.79
C ARG A 90 -1.19 -2.68 -3.88
N GLY A 91 -0.86 -1.47 -3.41
CA GLY A 91 0.16 -1.26 -2.39
C GLY A 91 1.51 -0.78 -2.90
N GLY A 92 1.56 0.53 -3.17
CA GLY A 92 2.80 1.30 -3.29
C GLY A 92 3.45 1.54 -1.93
N LEU A 93 3.67 2.80 -1.56
CA LEU A 93 4.38 3.20 -0.32
C LEU A 93 3.84 2.50 0.94
N ALA A 94 2.51 2.32 1.03
CA ALA A 94 1.86 1.71 2.20
C ALA A 94 2.19 0.23 2.43
N ILE A 95 2.48 -0.57 1.38
CA ILE A 95 2.91 -1.97 1.57
C ILE A 95 4.33 -2.02 2.09
N TRP A 96 5.21 -1.18 1.54
CA TRP A 96 6.59 -1.09 2.01
C TRP A 96 6.63 -0.63 3.46
N GLU A 97 5.78 0.32 3.85
CA GLU A 97 5.67 0.76 5.24
C GLU A 97 5.12 -0.35 6.16
N TYR A 98 4.14 -1.13 5.68
CA TYR A 98 3.68 -2.30 6.42
C TYR A 98 4.80 -3.33 6.63
N GLU A 99 5.64 -3.57 5.62
CA GLU A 99 6.82 -4.43 5.76
C GLU A 99 7.78 -3.89 6.83
N GLN A 100 8.06 -2.57 6.82
CA GLN A 100 8.89 -1.93 7.84
C GLN A 100 8.31 -2.14 9.25
N CYS A 101 6.99 -1.99 9.43
CA CYS A 101 6.33 -2.28 10.70
C CYS A 101 6.49 -3.74 11.15
N LEU A 102 6.39 -4.71 10.23
CA LEU A 102 6.56 -6.13 10.56
C LEU A 102 7.99 -6.43 11.02
N LEU A 103 8.98 -5.89 10.30
CA LEU A 103 10.39 -6.07 10.62
C LEU A 103 10.74 -5.44 11.97
N ASP A 104 10.13 -4.30 12.28
CA ASP A 104 10.25 -3.63 13.57
C ASP A 104 9.67 -4.46 14.73
N VAL A 105 8.51 -5.09 14.54
CA VAL A 105 7.93 -6.01 15.53
C VAL A 105 8.83 -7.21 15.75
N ILE A 106 9.39 -7.80 14.70
CA ILE A 106 10.31 -8.93 14.82
C ILE A 106 11.55 -8.54 15.62
N GLU A 107 12.13 -7.37 15.32
CA GLU A 107 13.29 -6.83 16.02
C GLU A 107 12.98 -6.57 17.50
N ALA A 108 11.88 -5.89 17.81
CA ALA A 108 11.45 -5.60 19.18
C ALA A 108 11.17 -6.89 19.98
N VAL A 109 10.57 -7.91 19.36
CA VAL A 109 10.36 -9.22 19.98
C VAL A 109 11.69 -9.92 20.24
N SER A 110 12.63 -9.86 19.30
CA SER A 110 13.97 -10.44 19.49
C SER A 110 14.73 -9.80 20.66
N HIS A 111 14.53 -8.50 20.87
CA HIS A 111 15.11 -7.74 21.97
C HIS A 111 14.27 -7.77 23.26
N GLN A 112 13.14 -8.51 23.29
CA GLN A 112 12.21 -8.55 24.42
C GLN A 112 11.78 -7.14 24.90
N SER A 113 11.73 -6.17 23.97
CA SER A 113 11.55 -4.75 24.28
C SER A 113 10.07 -4.32 24.35
N GLY A 114 9.14 -5.27 24.24
CA GLY A 114 7.71 -4.99 24.20
C GLY A 114 7.20 -4.65 22.80
N ALA A 115 5.93 -4.23 22.71
CA ALA A 115 5.27 -3.90 21.45
C ALA A 115 5.77 -2.55 20.91
N PRO A 116 6.40 -2.49 19.72
CA PRO A 116 6.86 -1.23 19.16
C PRO A 116 5.66 -0.41 18.68
N GLN A 117 5.49 0.76 19.26
CA GLN A 117 4.51 1.75 18.81
C GLN A 117 5.21 2.77 17.90
N PRO A 118 4.56 3.26 16.82
CA PRO A 118 3.17 3.02 16.41
C PRO A 118 2.97 1.78 15.51
N ALA A 119 4.02 0.97 15.27
CA ALA A 119 4.00 -0.14 14.31
C ALA A 119 2.87 -1.14 14.55
N THR A 120 2.63 -1.54 15.81
CA THR A 120 1.57 -2.49 16.16
C THR A 120 0.17 -1.95 15.89
N ASN A 121 -0.04 -0.64 16.06
CA ASN A 121 -1.32 -0.01 15.75
C ASN A 121 -1.58 -0.06 14.24
N LEU A 122 -0.60 0.29 13.42
CA LEU A 122 -0.71 0.26 11.96
C LEU A 122 -0.99 -1.17 11.45
N ILE A 123 -0.26 -2.16 11.95
CA ILE A 123 -0.46 -3.58 11.61
C ILE A 123 -1.89 -4.04 11.93
N SER A 124 -2.47 -3.60 13.05
CA SER A 124 -3.81 -4.02 13.49
C SER A 124 -4.93 -3.60 12.52
N TYR A 125 -4.71 -2.58 11.69
CA TYR A 125 -5.69 -2.13 10.70
C TYR A 125 -5.69 -2.99 9.42
N VAL A 126 -4.58 -3.67 9.11
CA VAL A 126 -4.41 -4.41 7.85
C VAL A 126 -5.43 -5.55 7.67
N PRO A 127 -5.75 -6.39 8.68
CA PRO A 127 -6.76 -7.43 8.53
C PRO A 127 -8.14 -6.90 8.15
N ARG A 128 -8.55 -5.74 8.72
CA ARG A 128 -9.82 -5.10 8.39
C ARG A 128 -9.85 -4.62 6.94
N TYR A 129 -8.73 -4.04 6.49
CA TYR A 129 -8.57 -3.59 5.11
C TYR A 129 -8.63 -4.76 4.12
N GLN A 130 -7.88 -5.83 4.38
CA GLN A 130 -7.87 -7.05 3.56
C GLN A 130 -9.26 -7.69 3.47
N LYS A 131 -9.98 -7.78 4.60
CA LYS A 131 -11.36 -8.29 4.62
C LYS A 131 -12.30 -7.46 3.75
N ARG A 132 -12.18 -6.12 3.79
CA ARG A 132 -12.99 -5.22 2.95
C ARG A 132 -12.68 -5.41 1.47
N MET A 133 -11.41 -5.54 1.09
CA MET A 133 -10.99 -5.78 -0.28
C MET A 133 -11.51 -7.12 -0.80
N PHE A 134 -11.42 -8.18 0.00
CA PHE A 134 -11.93 -9.50 -0.34
C PHE A 134 -13.46 -9.47 -0.53
N ASN A 135 -14.19 -8.88 0.42
CA ASN A 135 -15.65 -8.76 0.31
C ASN A 135 -16.07 -8.01 -0.96
N ASN A 136 -15.42 -6.90 -1.30
CA ASN A 136 -15.76 -6.14 -2.50
C ASN A 136 -15.58 -6.97 -3.78
N ARG A 137 -14.50 -7.77 -3.86
CA ARG A 137 -14.27 -8.70 -4.97
C ARG A 137 -15.32 -9.82 -5.02
N THR A 138 -15.68 -10.37 -3.87
CA THR A 138 -16.70 -11.41 -3.76
C THR A 138 -18.08 -10.91 -4.18
N PHE A 139 -18.49 -9.72 -3.73
CA PHE A 139 -19.76 -9.12 -4.17
C PHE A 139 -19.77 -8.81 -5.66
N GLY A 140 -18.66 -8.31 -6.21
CA GLY A 140 -18.51 -8.12 -7.65
C GLY A 140 -18.67 -9.43 -8.43
N ALA A 141 -17.99 -10.49 -8.00
CA ALA A 141 -18.08 -11.80 -8.64
C ALA A 141 -19.49 -12.40 -8.56
N LEU A 142 -20.15 -12.31 -7.40
CA LEU A 142 -21.53 -12.76 -7.21
C LEU A 142 -22.51 -11.96 -8.09
N SER A 143 -22.32 -10.66 -8.22
CA SER A 143 -23.14 -9.81 -9.10
C SER A 143 -22.97 -10.21 -10.57
N MET A 144 -21.74 -10.47 -11.04
CA MET A 144 -21.49 -10.96 -12.40
C MET A 144 -22.11 -12.34 -12.64
N MET A 145 -22.03 -13.25 -11.66
CA MET A 145 -22.70 -14.56 -11.74
C MET A 145 -24.23 -14.41 -11.83
N ALA A 146 -24.84 -13.62 -10.93
CA ALA A 146 -26.28 -13.40 -10.93
C ALA A 146 -26.77 -12.76 -12.24
N GLY A 147 -26.04 -11.75 -12.75
CA GLY A 147 -26.34 -11.13 -14.04
C GLY A 147 -26.25 -12.12 -15.19
N SER A 148 -25.22 -12.97 -15.22
CA SER A 148 -25.06 -14.01 -16.24
C SER A 148 -26.21 -15.01 -16.18
N ILE A 149 -26.55 -15.53 -15.00
CA ILE A 149 -27.67 -16.45 -14.80
C ILE A 149 -28.99 -15.80 -15.24
N GLY A 150 -29.20 -14.52 -14.92
CA GLY A 150 -30.38 -13.76 -15.34
C GLY A 150 -30.48 -13.64 -16.85
N VAL A 151 -29.38 -13.29 -17.53
CA VAL A 151 -29.33 -13.21 -19.01
C VAL A 151 -29.59 -14.58 -19.64
N PHE A 152 -28.93 -15.64 -19.17
CA PHE A 152 -29.16 -17.00 -19.67
C PHE A 152 -30.61 -17.44 -19.47
N SER A 153 -31.21 -17.12 -18.32
CA SER A 153 -32.61 -17.45 -18.03
C SER A 153 -33.59 -16.69 -18.95
N LEU A 154 -33.29 -15.44 -19.30
CA LEU A 154 -34.09 -14.67 -20.26
C LEU A 154 -34.00 -15.27 -21.67
N ILE A 155 -32.79 -15.60 -22.13
CA ILE A 155 -32.58 -16.22 -23.45
C ILE A 155 -33.26 -17.59 -23.54
N SER A 156 -33.23 -18.40 -22.47
CA SER A 156 -33.88 -19.71 -22.46
C SER A 156 -35.41 -19.62 -22.40
N SER A 157 -35.95 -18.63 -21.70
CA SER A 157 -37.40 -18.47 -21.51
C SER A 157 -38.06 -17.72 -22.67
N PHE A 158 -37.33 -16.80 -23.30
CA PHE A 158 -37.74 -16.06 -24.49
C PHE A 158 -36.63 -16.21 -25.55
N PRO A 159 -36.61 -17.32 -26.31
CA PRO A 159 -35.62 -17.47 -27.37
C PRO A 159 -35.74 -16.28 -28.32
N PRO A 160 -34.65 -15.53 -28.59
CA PRO A 160 -34.71 -14.43 -29.53
C PRO A 160 -35.11 -15.02 -30.88
N SER A 161 -36.33 -14.71 -31.31
CA SER A 161 -36.84 -15.13 -32.60
C SER A 161 -35.92 -14.56 -33.67
N ALA A 162 -35.14 -15.44 -34.31
CA ALA A 162 -34.48 -15.11 -35.57
C ALA A 162 -35.54 -14.47 -36.47
N GLY A 163 -35.28 -13.24 -36.91
CA GLY A 163 -36.21 -12.43 -37.68
C GLY A 163 -36.81 -13.24 -38.83
N ARG A 164 -38.07 -13.65 -38.67
CA ARG A 164 -38.90 -14.06 -39.78
C ARG A 164 -39.52 -12.78 -40.32
N SER A 165 -38.78 -12.08 -41.17
CA SER A 165 -39.34 -11.10 -42.09
C SER A 165 -40.46 -11.81 -42.86
N PRO A 166 -41.72 -11.36 -42.84
CA PRO A 166 -42.68 -11.83 -43.81
C PRO A 166 -42.19 -11.30 -45.17
N SER A 167 -41.74 -12.21 -46.04
CA SER A 167 -41.47 -11.92 -47.43
C SER A 167 -42.76 -11.40 -48.07
N LEU A 168 -42.82 -10.09 -48.28
CA LEU A 168 -43.75 -9.48 -49.21
C LEU A 168 -43.37 -9.92 -50.64
N LEU A 169 -44.40 -10.36 -51.39
CA LEU A 169 -44.50 -10.50 -52.86
C LEU A 169 -43.86 -11.75 -53.52
N GLN A 170 -44.71 -12.69 -53.97
CA GLN A 170 -45.04 -12.96 -55.40
C GLN A 170 -45.63 -14.37 -55.60
N ALA A 171 -46.92 -14.44 -55.93
CA ALA A 171 -47.54 -15.20 -57.03
C ALA A 171 -49.05 -15.29 -56.80
#